data_AF-A0A962I9X6-F1
#
_entry.id   AF-A0A962I9X6-F1
#
_cell.length_a   1.000
_cell.length_b   1.000
_cell.length_c   1.000
_cell.angle_alpha   90.00
_cell.angle_beta   90.00
_cell.angle_gamma   90.00
#
_symmetry.space_group_name_H-M   'P 1'
#
loop_
_entity.id
_entity.type
_entity.pdbx_description
1 polymer ?
#
loop_
_entity_poly.entity_id
_entity_poly.type
_entity_poly.pdbx_seq_one_letter_code
_entity_poly.pdbx_strand_id
1 'polypeptide(L)'
;PQFVYVAAAAGTRAAINMTGGNAALDLTAMPAVVFTDPQVANVGYSEAEAHQDGIETDSRTLTLDNVPRALVNFDTRGFIKLVAEAGTGRLIGVQAVAPEAGELIQAAVLAIRNRMTVRELADQLFPYLTMVEGLKLAAQTFTKDVKQLSCCAG
;
A
#
# COMPACT_ATOMS: atom_id res chain seq x y z
N PRO A 1 8.19 -3.63 -16.19
CA PRO A 1 7.05 -4.41 -15.66
C PRO A 1 6.06 -4.79 -16.79
N GLN A 2 5.54 -6.02 -16.80
CA GLN A 2 4.63 -6.52 -17.85
C GLN A 2 3.16 -6.30 -17.49
N PHE A 3 2.70 -5.05 -17.52
CA PHE A 3 1.31 -4.69 -17.25
C PHE A 3 0.74 -3.77 -18.34
N VAL A 4 -0.54 -3.94 -18.66
CA VAL A 4 -1.18 -3.16 -19.75
C VAL A 4 -1.19 -1.65 -19.47
N TYR A 5 -1.39 -1.23 -18.23
CA TYR A 5 -1.34 0.19 -17.85
C TYR A 5 0.07 0.78 -17.95
N VAL A 6 1.12 -0.04 -17.75
CA VAL A 6 2.51 0.36 -17.98
C VAL A 6 2.78 0.51 -19.48
N ALA A 7 2.34 -0.46 -20.28
CA ALA A 7 2.50 -0.41 -21.75
C ALA A 7 1.80 0.82 -22.35
N ALA A 8 0.56 1.10 -21.93
CA ALA A 8 -0.19 2.28 -22.37
C ALA A 8 0.51 3.59 -21.94
N ALA A 9 0.89 3.70 -20.66
CA ALA A 9 1.55 4.90 -20.15
C ALA A 9 2.92 5.18 -20.80
N ALA A 10 3.66 4.13 -21.14
CA ALA A 10 4.90 4.20 -21.91
C ALA A 10 4.64 4.65 -23.36
N GLY A 11 3.65 4.04 -24.03
CA GLY A 11 3.26 4.39 -25.39
C GLY A 11 2.85 5.87 -25.53
N THR A 12 2.06 6.40 -24.59
CA THR A 12 1.68 7.82 -24.57
C THR A 12 2.90 8.74 -24.49
N ARG A 13 3.86 8.44 -23.59
CA ARG A 13 5.07 9.26 -23.41
C ARG A 13 6.01 9.17 -24.59
N ALA A 14 6.14 7.97 -25.18
CA ALA A 14 6.88 7.78 -26.42
C ALA A 14 6.30 8.63 -27.55
N ALA A 15 4.97 8.66 -27.71
CA ALA A 15 4.30 9.51 -28.70
C ALA A 15 4.56 11.01 -28.47
N ILE A 16 4.52 11.48 -27.22
CA ILE A 16 4.88 12.87 -26.86
C ILE A 16 6.31 13.19 -27.28
N ASN A 17 7.25 12.28 -27.02
CA ASN A 17 8.66 12.49 -27.34
C ASN A 17 8.92 12.42 -28.87
N MET A 18 8.18 11.60 -29.61
CA MET A 18 8.24 11.57 -31.08
C MET A 18 7.80 12.88 -31.73
N THR A 19 6.95 13.68 -31.06
CA THR A 19 6.45 14.97 -31.56
C THR A 19 7.16 16.19 -30.96
N GLY A 20 8.34 15.99 -30.36
CA GLY A 20 9.19 17.08 -29.85
C GLY A 20 8.93 17.48 -28.40
N GLY A 21 8.09 16.73 -27.66
CA GLY A 21 7.93 16.90 -26.22
C GLY A 21 9.07 16.28 -25.40
N ASN A 22 8.99 16.44 -24.07
CA ASN A 22 9.91 15.84 -23.12
C ASN A 22 9.14 15.23 -21.95
N ALA A 23 8.84 13.93 -22.04
CA ALA A 23 8.09 13.18 -21.05
C ALA A 23 8.85 11.93 -20.58
N ALA A 24 8.82 11.69 -19.27
CA ALA A 24 9.40 10.52 -18.62
C ALA A 24 8.31 9.70 -17.90
N LEU A 25 8.50 8.38 -17.85
CA LEU A 25 7.61 7.47 -17.13
C LEU A 25 8.12 7.26 -15.71
N ASP A 26 7.32 7.64 -14.73
CA ASP A 26 7.56 7.38 -13.31
C ASP A 26 6.77 6.14 -12.89
N LEU A 27 7.47 5.14 -12.35
CA LEU A 27 6.91 3.89 -11.86
C LEU A 27 7.07 3.72 -10.34
N THR A 28 7.48 4.77 -9.62
CA THR A 28 7.78 4.71 -8.18
C THR A 28 6.58 4.24 -7.35
N ALA A 29 5.36 4.60 -7.77
CA ALA A 29 4.11 4.18 -7.13
C ALA A 29 3.27 3.27 -8.03
N MET A 30 3.91 2.43 -8.87
CA MET A 30 3.20 1.47 -9.71
C MET A 30 2.60 0.35 -8.84
N PRO A 31 1.27 0.17 -8.83
CA PRO A 31 0.67 -0.99 -8.17
C PRO A 31 0.82 -2.25 -9.04
N ALA A 32 0.72 -3.42 -8.43
CA ALA A 32 0.50 -4.69 -9.10
C ALA A 32 -0.56 -5.51 -8.36
N VAL A 33 -1.38 -6.27 -9.09
CA VAL A 33 -2.46 -7.09 -8.54
C VAL A 33 -2.44 -8.47 -9.18
N VAL A 34 -2.61 -9.51 -8.36
CA VAL A 34 -2.82 -10.91 -8.76
C VAL A 34 -4.23 -11.31 -8.34
N PHE A 35 -5.04 -11.70 -9.33
CA PHE A 35 -6.47 -11.99 -9.16
C PHE A 35 -6.76 -13.43 -8.68
N THR A 36 -6.13 -13.82 -7.56
CA THR A 36 -6.48 -15.03 -6.79
C THR A 36 -7.56 -14.72 -5.75
N ASP A 37 -8.03 -15.74 -5.02
CA ASP A 37 -8.83 -15.56 -3.80
C ASP A 37 -8.14 -16.19 -2.57
N PRO A 38 -7.66 -15.39 -1.60
CA PRO A 38 -7.63 -13.92 -1.59
C PRO A 38 -6.69 -13.34 -2.65
N GLN A 39 -6.90 -12.08 -3.02
CA GLN A 39 -6.04 -11.37 -3.99
C GLN A 39 -4.69 -11.04 -3.36
N VAL A 40 -3.67 -10.90 -4.19
CA VAL A 40 -2.39 -10.32 -3.79
C VAL A 40 -2.23 -8.96 -4.46
N ALA A 41 -1.88 -7.93 -3.70
CA ALA A 41 -1.58 -6.61 -4.25
C ALA A 41 -0.33 -6.01 -3.62
N ASN A 42 0.44 -5.26 -4.39
CA ASN A 42 1.60 -4.53 -3.89
C ASN A 42 1.79 -3.19 -4.59
N VAL A 43 2.51 -2.28 -3.92
CA VAL A 43 3.01 -1.02 -4.48
C VAL A 43 4.29 -0.63 -3.75
N GLY A 44 5.24 -0.04 -4.48
CA GLY A 44 6.50 0.44 -3.91
C GLY A 44 7.40 -0.70 -3.44
N TYR A 45 8.17 -0.45 -2.39
CA TYR A 45 9.20 -1.34 -1.89
C TYR A 45 8.67 -2.44 -0.94
N SER A 46 9.14 -3.67 -1.13
CA SER A 46 9.30 -4.63 -0.03
C SER A 46 10.51 -4.26 0.85
N GLU A 47 10.59 -4.78 2.07
CA GLU A 47 11.77 -4.59 2.93
C GLU A 47 13.07 -5.06 2.25
N ALA A 48 13.01 -6.20 1.54
CA ALA A 48 14.17 -6.75 0.87
C ALA A 48 14.66 -5.85 -0.28
N GLU A 49 13.75 -5.31 -1.09
CA GLU A 49 14.10 -4.36 -2.16
C GLU A 49 14.63 -3.05 -1.58
N ALA A 50 14.02 -2.55 -0.50
CA ALA A 50 14.50 -1.34 0.17
C ALA A 50 15.93 -1.52 0.71
N HIS A 51 16.24 -2.65 1.36
CA HIS A 51 17.59 -2.94 1.85
C HIS A 51 18.60 -3.15 0.72
N GLN A 52 18.19 -3.72 -0.42
CA GLN A 52 19.04 -3.82 -1.61
C GLN A 52 19.43 -2.43 -2.15
N ASP A 53 18.53 -1.46 -2.05
CA ASP A 53 18.77 -0.07 -2.43
C ASP A 53 19.44 0.76 -1.31
N GLY A 54 19.81 0.13 -0.18
CA GLY A 54 20.46 0.80 0.95
C GLY A 54 19.55 1.70 1.79
N ILE A 55 18.24 1.46 1.75
CA ILE A 55 17.24 2.19 2.52
C ILE A 55 16.95 1.43 3.81
N GLU A 56 17.27 2.02 4.96
CA GLU A 56 16.89 1.49 6.27
C GLU A 56 15.36 1.56 6.45
N THR A 57 14.74 0.48 6.94
CA THR A 57 13.28 0.37 7.03
C THR A 57 12.77 -0.02 8.41
N ASP A 58 11.52 0.35 8.69
CA ASP A 58 10.68 -0.26 9.72
C ASP A 58 9.40 -0.79 9.06
N SER A 59 8.89 -1.94 9.51
CA SER A 59 7.70 -2.55 8.90
C SER A 59 6.73 -3.10 9.93
N ARG A 60 5.46 -3.15 9.54
CA ARG A 60 4.38 -3.75 10.33
C ARG A 60 3.55 -4.66 9.45
N THR A 61 3.23 -5.84 9.97
CA THR A 61 2.33 -6.79 9.34
C THR A 61 1.09 -6.94 10.20
N LEU A 62 -0.06 -6.50 9.69
CA LEU A 62 -1.36 -6.67 10.31
C LEU A 62 -2.06 -7.88 9.70
N THR A 63 -2.31 -8.92 10.51
CA THR A 63 -3.12 -10.06 10.08
C THR A 63 -4.60 -9.68 9.97
N LEU A 64 -5.33 -10.28 9.03
CA LEU A 64 -6.72 -9.88 8.71
C LEU A 64 -7.72 -10.15 9.86
N ASP A 65 -7.37 -10.97 10.85
CA ASP A 65 -8.14 -11.12 12.08
C ASP A 65 -8.20 -9.84 12.94
N ASN A 66 -7.41 -8.82 12.60
CA ASN A 66 -7.50 -7.48 13.18
C ASN A 66 -8.26 -6.48 12.29
N VAL A 67 -8.78 -6.91 11.14
CA VAL A 67 -9.53 -6.04 10.21
C VAL A 67 -11.03 -6.27 10.40
N PRO A 68 -11.80 -5.27 10.85
CA PRO A 68 -13.24 -5.42 11.11
C PRO A 68 -14.04 -6.00 9.94
N ARG A 69 -13.72 -5.58 8.71
CA ARG A 69 -14.36 -6.12 7.49
C ARG A 69 -14.16 -7.63 7.34
N ALA A 70 -12.95 -8.12 7.60
CA ALA A 70 -12.60 -9.53 7.49
C ALA A 70 -13.29 -10.36 8.60
N LEU A 71 -13.37 -9.80 9.82
CA LEU A 71 -14.11 -10.40 10.93
C LEU A 71 -15.59 -10.58 10.61
N VAL A 72 -16.29 -9.55 10.12
CA VAL A 72 -17.71 -9.68 9.75
C VAL A 72 -17.95 -10.53 8.51
N ASN A 73 -16.92 -10.75 7.70
CA ASN A 73 -16.95 -11.70 6.58
C ASN A 73 -16.72 -13.15 7.02
N PHE A 74 -16.28 -13.38 8.26
CA PHE A 74 -15.81 -14.68 8.75
C PHE A 74 -14.69 -15.27 7.86
N ASP A 75 -13.91 -14.41 7.22
CA ASP A 75 -12.75 -14.78 6.40
C ASP A 75 -11.58 -13.88 6.74
N THR A 76 -10.65 -14.40 7.54
CA THR A 76 -9.47 -13.69 8.03
C THR A 76 -8.18 -14.16 7.35
N ARG A 77 -8.28 -14.83 6.20
CA ARG A 77 -7.11 -15.27 5.42
C ARG A 77 -6.29 -14.07 4.94
N GLY A 78 -5.03 -14.00 5.34
CA GLY A 78 -4.04 -13.09 4.79
C GLY A 78 -3.58 -11.97 5.73
N PHE A 79 -3.01 -10.92 5.16
CA PHE A 79 -2.41 -9.80 5.89
C PHE A 79 -2.34 -8.51 5.07
N ILE A 80 -2.10 -7.40 5.75
CA ILE A 80 -1.68 -6.11 5.17
C ILE A 80 -0.35 -5.74 5.81
N LYS A 81 0.68 -5.55 4.99
CA LYS A 81 2.03 -5.17 5.42
C LYS A 81 2.38 -3.78 4.89
N LEU A 82 2.87 -2.92 5.78
CA LEU A 82 3.40 -1.60 5.47
C LEU A 82 4.91 -1.58 5.68
N VAL A 83 5.62 -0.94 4.77
CA VAL A 83 7.06 -0.67 4.84
C VAL A 83 7.27 0.83 4.86
N ALA A 84 7.95 1.32 5.89
CA ALA A 84 8.28 2.72 6.07
C ALA A 84 9.80 2.92 6.13
N GLU A 85 10.28 4.05 5.64
CA GLU A 85 11.67 4.48 5.78
C GLU A 85 11.97 4.81 7.24
N ALA A 86 13.04 4.23 7.79
CA ALA A 86 13.44 4.44 9.18
C ALA A 86 13.81 5.92 9.42
N GLY A 87 13.43 6.45 10.58
CA GLY A 87 13.67 7.85 10.95
C GLY A 87 12.65 8.84 10.39
N THR A 88 12.34 8.80 9.08
CA THR A 88 11.34 9.70 8.48
C THR A 88 9.91 9.21 8.67
N GLY A 89 9.71 7.89 8.78
CA GLY A 89 8.39 7.27 8.84
C GLY A 89 7.60 7.37 7.54
N ARG A 90 8.24 7.78 6.44
CA ARG A 90 7.63 7.88 5.11
C ARG A 90 7.21 6.50 4.64
N LEU A 91 5.96 6.36 4.20
CA LEU A 91 5.48 5.12 3.61
C LEU A 91 6.16 4.91 2.25
N ILE A 92 6.82 3.77 2.08
CA ILE A 92 7.59 3.45 0.86
C ILE A 92 7.11 2.19 0.18
N GLY A 93 6.31 1.36 0.84
CA GLY A 93 5.64 0.25 0.18
C GLY A 93 4.56 -0.42 1.01
N VAL A 94 3.71 -1.14 0.31
CA VAL A 94 2.61 -1.93 0.88
C VAL A 94 2.52 -3.26 0.15
N GLN A 95 2.30 -4.34 0.89
CA GLN A 95 1.98 -5.66 0.36
C GLN A 95 0.74 -6.20 1.08
N ALA A 96 -0.25 -6.66 0.34
CA ALA A 96 -1.49 -7.16 0.90
C ALA A 96 -1.87 -8.51 0.27
N VAL A 97 -2.36 -9.41 1.13
CA VAL A 97 -3.08 -10.62 0.76
C VAL A 97 -4.44 -10.54 1.43
N ALA A 98 -5.49 -10.21 0.67
CA ALA A 98 -6.83 -9.94 1.20
C ALA A 98 -7.89 -10.03 0.10
N PRO A 99 -9.17 -10.30 0.43
CA PRO A 99 -10.28 -9.96 -0.45
C PRO A 99 -10.22 -8.46 -0.77
N GLU A 100 -10.41 -8.07 -2.04
CA GLU A 100 -10.32 -6.67 -2.50
C GLU A 100 -8.96 -5.99 -2.27
N ALA A 101 -7.86 -6.77 -2.21
CA ALA A 101 -6.51 -6.22 -2.11
C ALA A 101 -6.18 -5.29 -3.29
N GLY A 102 -6.68 -5.58 -4.48
CA GLY A 102 -6.51 -4.74 -5.67
C GLY A 102 -7.18 -3.37 -5.57
N GLU A 103 -8.26 -3.26 -4.80
CA GLU A 103 -8.95 -1.98 -4.57
C GLU A 103 -8.24 -1.16 -3.48
N LEU A 104 -7.92 -1.79 -2.34
CA LEU A 104 -7.28 -1.06 -1.24
C LEU A 104 -5.87 -0.57 -1.59
N ILE A 105 -5.14 -1.27 -2.46
CA ILE A 105 -3.75 -0.90 -2.81
C ILE A 105 -3.68 0.48 -3.48
N GLN A 106 -4.76 0.93 -4.12
CA GLN A 106 -4.80 2.23 -4.78
C GLN A 106 -4.76 3.39 -3.78
N ALA A 107 -5.27 3.21 -2.56
CA ALA A 107 -5.10 4.19 -1.49
C ALA A 107 -3.62 4.29 -1.06
N ALA A 108 -2.92 3.15 -0.98
CA ALA A 108 -1.49 3.12 -0.70
C ALA A 108 -0.65 3.76 -1.82
N VAL A 109 -1.03 3.57 -3.10
CA VAL A 109 -0.42 4.26 -4.26
C VAL A 109 -0.45 5.77 -4.06
N LEU A 110 -1.61 6.32 -3.69
CA LEU A 110 -1.76 7.76 -3.47
C LEU A 110 -0.96 8.23 -2.24
N ALA A 111 -0.94 7.46 -1.15
CA ALA A 111 -0.16 7.80 0.03
C ALA A 111 1.35 7.87 -0.28
N ILE A 112 1.90 6.88 -0.98
CA ILE A 112 3.31 6.84 -1.40
C ILE A 112 3.62 7.98 -2.37
N ARG A 113 2.75 8.21 -3.37
CA ARG A 113 2.93 9.29 -4.36
C ARG A 113 2.97 10.67 -3.72
N ASN A 114 2.17 10.88 -2.67
CA ASN A 114 2.16 12.13 -1.90
C ASN A 114 3.22 12.16 -0.78
N ARG A 115 4.08 11.14 -0.69
CA ARG A 115 5.14 11.00 0.33
C ARG A 115 4.61 11.08 1.77
N MET A 116 3.40 10.56 2.00
CA MET A 116 2.80 10.52 3.33
C MET A 116 3.62 9.63 4.26
N THR A 117 3.68 10.02 5.53
CA THR A 117 4.15 9.17 6.63
C THR A 117 3.08 8.18 7.06
N VAL A 118 3.48 7.10 7.74
CA VAL A 118 2.53 6.17 8.35
C VAL A 118 1.62 6.86 9.38
N ARG A 119 2.12 7.90 10.04
CA ARG A 119 1.32 8.72 10.96
C ARG A 119 0.25 9.52 10.23
N GLU A 120 0.62 10.23 9.16
CA GLU A 120 -0.35 11.00 8.37
C GLU A 120 -1.42 10.10 7.74
N LEU A 121 -1.06 8.88 7.34
CA LEU A 121 -2.02 7.87 6.87
C LEU A 121 -2.96 7.42 8.00
N ALA A 122 -2.42 7.13 9.18
CA ALA A 122 -3.18 6.74 10.37
C ALA A 122 -4.15 7.85 10.83
N ASP A 123 -3.77 9.12 10.65
CA ASP A 123 -4.57 10.29 11.06
C ASP A 123 -5.76 10.56 10.12
N GLN A 124 -5.83 9.92 8.95
CA GLN A 124 -6.98 10.08 8.04
C GLN A 124 -8.23 9.33 8.56
N LEU A 125 -9.40 9.81 8.15
CA LEU A 125 -10.66 9.10 8.36
C LEU A 125 -10.83 8.02 7.29
N PHE A 126 -10.96 6.77 7.73
CA PHE A 126 -11.33 5.63 6.89
C PHE A 126 -12.72 5.14 7.28
N PRO A 127 -13.58 4.75 6.32
CA PRO A 127 -14.87 4.18 6.64
C PRO A 127 -14.72 2.82 7.36
N TYR A 128 -15.41 2.67 8.49
CA TYR A 128 -15.46 1.43 9.25
C TYR A 128 -16.06 0.28 8.43
N LEU A 129 -15.59 -0.95 8.66
CA LEU A 129 -15.99 -2.17 7.92
C LEU A 129 -15.68 -2.09 6.42
N THR A 130 -14.56 -1.49 6.05
CA THR A 130 -13.98 -1.58 4.71
C THR A 130 -12.64 -2.29 4.77
N MET A 131 -12.23 -2.99 3.70
CA MET A 131 -10.91 -3.64 3.72
C MET A 131 -9.77 -2.61 3.72
N VAL A 132 -10.00 -1.45 3.09
CA VAL A 132 -9.06 -0.34 3.03
C VAL A 132 -8.80 0.31 4.40
N GLU A 133 -9.74 0.21 5.36
CA GLU A 133 -9.51 0.56 6.77
C GLU A 133 -8.31 -0.20 7.37
N GLY A 134 -8.03 -1.41 6.89
CA GLY A 134 -6.86 -2.18 7.30
C GLY A 134 -5.52 -1.45 7.06
N LEU A 135 -5.43 -0.53 6.10
CA LEU A 135 -4.25 0.32 5.91
C LEU A 135 -4.05 1.28 7.09
N LYS A 136 -5.13 1.92 7.56
CA LYS A 136 -5.12 2.80 8.74
C LYS A 136 -4.72 2.02 9.98
N LEU A 137 -5.36 0.87 10.21
CA LEU A 137 -5.08 0.02 11.37
C LEU A 137 -3.63 -0.45 11.36
N ALA A 138 -3.11 -0.90 10.21
CA ALA A 138 -1.71 -1.31 10.07
C ALA A 138 -0.75 -0.15 10.35
N ALA A 139 -1.07 1.05 9.88
CA ALA A 139 -0.26 2.25 10.11
C ALA A 139 -0.22 2.65 11.61
N GLN A 140 -1.32 2.46 12.35
CA GLN A 140 -1.36 2.74 13.79
C GLN A 140 -0.43 1.83 14.61
N THR A 141 -0.19 0.61 14.12
CA THR A 141 0.69 -0.37 14.80
C THR A 141 2.16 0.04 14.86
N PHE A 142 2.56 1.08 14.12
CA PHE A 142 3.89 1.67 14.26
C PHE A 142 4.08 2.37 15.61
N THR A 143 2.98 2.80 16.27
CA THR A 143 3.04 3.57 17.53
C THR A 143 2.21 3.00 18.67
N LYS A 144 1.22 2.14 18.38
CA LYS A 144 0.29 1.57 19.38
C LYS A 144 0.20 0.05 19.22
N ASP A 145 -0.16 -0.64 20.31
CA ASP A 145 -0.52 -2.06 20.25
C ASP A 145 -1.91 -2.22 19.60
N VAL A 146 -2.02 -3.10 18.61
CA VAL A 146 -3.27 -3.44 17.92
C VAL A 146 -4.38 -3.81 18.89
N LYS A 147 -4.05 -4.56 19.96
CA LYS A 147 -5.03 -5.01 20.96
C LYS A 147 -5.62 -3.87 21.79
N GLN A 148 -4.98 -2.70 21.76
CA GLN A 148 -5.42 -1.50 22.46
C GLN A 148 -6.11 -0.50 21.54
N LEU A 149 -6.20 -0.79 20.23
CA LEU A 149 -6.96 0.03 19.29
C LEU A 149 -8.45 -0.22 19.53
N SER A 150 -9.17 0.81 19.97
CA SER A 150 -10.64 0.78 19.94
C SER A 150 -11.15 0.77 18.50
N CYS A 151 -12.40 0.37 18.31
CA CYS A 151 -13.05 0.17 17.01
C CYS A 151 -12.84 1.30 15.97
N CYS A 152 -12.58 2.53 16.44
CA CYS A 152 -12.29 3.70 15.62
C CYS A 152 -11.16 4.56 16.22
N ALA A 153 -10.21 3.98 16.97
CA ALA A 153 -9.13 4.76 17.56
C ALA A 153 -8.42 5.56 16.45
N GLY A 154 -8.15 6.85 16.72
CA GLY A 154 -7.17 7.68 16.02
C GLY A 154 -5.89 7.67 16.83
#